data_AF-A0ABD5TTK6-F1
#
_entry.id   AF-A0ABD5TTK6-F1
#
_cell.length_a   1.000
_cell.length_b   1.000
_cell.length_c   1.000
_cell.angle_alpha   90.00
_cell.angle_beta   90.00
_cell.angle_gamma   90.00
#
_symmetry.space_group_name_H-M   'P 1'
#
loop_
_entity.id
_entity.type
_entity.pdbx_description
1 polymer ?
#
loop_
_entity_poly.entity_id
_entity_poly.type
_entity_poly.pdbx_seq_one_letter_code
_entity_poly.pdbx_strand_id
1 'polypeptide(L)'
;MGDDSRLESLSPTDQIVLLTVAERCKATDEPVQTFEVRQSCVDRLRDVETAVIGTITEADVMRSLYELEDADLVSEVSPDPDARSPTGKGRPSYALVVDPDALLDACDDDLVDAIRED
;
A
#
# COMPACT_ATOMS: atom_id res chain seq x y z
N MET A 1 -12.58 -5.44 -16.46
CA MET A 1 -12.18 -6.85 -16.32
C MET A 1 -10.70 -6.95 -16.62
N GLY A 2 -9.90 -6.32 -15.76
CA GLY A 2 -8.46 -6.18 -15.95
C GLY A 2 -7.78 -5.93 -14.61
N ASP A 3 -8.42 -5.15 -13.73
CA ASP A 3 -7.91 -4.84 -12.40
C ASP A 3 -7.99 -6.07 -11.48
N ASP A 4 -9.14 -6.75 -11.47
CA ASP A 4 -9.38 -8.01 -10.77
C ASP A 4 -8.29 -9.06 -11.00
N SER A 5 -7.97 -9.38 -12.26
CA SER A 5 -6.93 -10.37 -12.59
C SER A 5 -5.51 -9.95 -12.23
N ARG A 6 -5.22 -8.64 -12.12
CA ARG A 6 -3.94 -8.15 -11.61
C ARG A 6 -3.88 -8.32 -10.10
N LEU A 7 -4.98 -7.96 -9.40
CA LEU A 7 -5.13 -8.11 -7.95
C LEU A 7 -4.98 -9.57 -7.52
N GLU A 8 -5.64 -10.51 -8.21
CA GLU A 8 -5.53 -11.95 -7.94
C GLU A 8 -4.11 -12.52 -8.12
N SER A 9 -3.26 -11.84 -8.91
CA SER A 9 -1.88 -12.27 -9.18
C SER A 9 -0.85 -11.69 -8.21
N LEU A 10 -1.27 -10.79 -7.31
CA LEU A 10 -0.38 -10.12 -6.37
C LEU A 10 0.20 -11.09 -5.35
N SER A 11 1.47 -10.88 -5.01
CA SER A 11 2.06 -11.56 -3.87
C SER A 11 1.41 -11.08 -2.56
N PRO A 12 1.45 -11.87 -1.48
CA PRO A 12 0.97 -11.41 -0.17
C PRO A 12 1.57 -10.07 0.27
N THR A 13 2.85 -9.84 -0.02
CA THR A 13 3.53 -8.56 0.26
C THR A 13 2.92 -7.41 -0.54
N ASP A 14 2.61 -7.63 -1.81
CA ASP A 14 2.01 -6.57 -2.64
C ASP A 14 0.56 -6.31 -2.22
N GLN A 15 -0.19 -7.36 -1.89
CA GLN A 15 -1.55 -7.24 -1.35
C GLN A 15 -1.54 -6.39 -0.08
N ILE A 16 -0.67 -6.70 0.89
CA ILE A 16 -0.67 -5.98 2.17
C ILE A 16 -0.22 -4.52 2.02
N VAL A 17 0.72 -4.24 1.10
CA VAL A 17 1.15 -2.87 0.78
C VAL A 17 0.02 -2.12 0.10
N LEU A 18 -0.67 -2.73 -0.86
CA LEU A 18 -1.81 -2.12 -1.56
C LEU A 18 -2.99 -1.85 -0.63
N LEU A 19 -3.34 -2.80 0.24
CA LEU A 19 -4.34 -2.65 1.29
C LEU A 19 -3.99 -1.50 2.25
N THR A 20 -2.71 -1.40 2.64
CA THR A 20 -2.23 -0.29 3.48
C THR A 20 -2.38 1.06 2.77
N VAL A 21 -2.06 1.14 1.47
CA VAL A 21 -2.26 2.36 0.67
C VAL A 21 -3.76 2.72 0.61
N ALA A 22 -4.61 1.75 0.31
CA ALA A 22 -6.05 1.97 0.21
C ALA A 22 -6.65 2.47 1.53
N GLU A 23 -6.30 1.86 2.66
CA GLU A 23 -6.79 2.26 3.98
C GLU A 23 -6.32 3.66 4.35
N ARG A 24 -5.04 4.00 4.12
CA ARG A 24 -4.51 5.34 4.40
C ARG A 24 -5.13 6.42 3.52
N CYS A 25 -5.24 6.18 2.21
CA CYS A 25 -5.90 7.11 1.31
C CYS A 25 -7.37 7.33 1.69
N LYS A 26 -8.07 6.27 2.13
CA LYS A 26 -9.44 6.38 2.61
C LYS A 26 -9.55 7.15 3.93
N ALA A 27 -8.56 7.04 4.81
CA ALA A 27 -8.56 7.74 6.10
C ALA A 27 -8.32 9.26 5.97
N THR A 28 -7.53 9.67 4.97
CA THR A 28 -7.14 11.09 4.81
C THR A 28 -7.76 11.78 3.59
N ASP A 29 -8.40 11.03 2.68
CA ASP A 29 -8.81 11.50 1.34
C ASP A 29 -7.63 12.10 0.53
N GLU A 30 -6.39 11.71 0.85
CA GLU A 30 -5.16 12.21 0.22
C GLU A 30 -4.22 11.06 -0.22
N PRO A 31 -3.35 11.26 -1.22
CA PRO A 31 -2.27 10.33 -1.54
C PRO A 31 -1.37 10.09 -0.32
N VAL A 32 -1.00 8.83 -0.07
CA VAL A 32 -0.22 8.44 1.10
C VAL A 32 1.28 8.53 0.81
N GLN A 33 2.07 9.08 1.74
CA GLN A 33 3.51 9.14 1.54
C GLN A 33 4.18 7.79 1.74
N THR A 34 5.23 7.51 0.97
CA THR A 34 6.03 6.26 1.09
C THR A 34 6.38 5.92 2.54
N PHE A 35 6.77 6.92 3.35
CA PHE A 35 7.21 6.66 4.74
C PHE A 35 6.07 6.18 5.64
N GLU A 36 4.83 6.62 5.38
CA GLU A 36 3.63 6.28 6.12
C GLU A 36 3.20 4.85 5.81
N VAL A 37 3.27 4.44 4.53
CA VAL A 37 3.05 3.05 4.11
C VAL A 37 4.11 2.15 4.76
N ARG A 38 5.38 2.49 4.53
CA ARG A 38 6.57 1.79 5.06
C ARG A 38 6.68 1.85 6.59
N GLN A 39 5.89 2.67 7.27
CA GLN A 39 5.72 2.54 8.72
C GLN A 39 4.54 1.64 9.06
N SER A 40 3.36 1.89 8.51
CA SER A 40 2.13 1.17 8.81
C SER A 40 2.30 -0.34 8.62
N CYS A 41 2.94 -0.76 7.52
CA CYS A 41 3.27 -2.16 7.29
C CYS A 41 4.18 -2.72 8.39
N VAL A 42 5.22 -1.99 8.79
CA VAL A 42 6.19 -2.48 9.78
C VAL A 42 5.60 -2.50 11.19
N ASP A 43 4.83 -1.49 11.59
CA ASP A 43 4.23 -1.42 12.92
C ASP A 43 3.08 -2.41 13.07
N ARG A 44 2.13 -2.47 12.12
CA ARG A 44 0.97 -3.38 12.22
C ARG A 44 1.37 -4.85 12.04
N LEU A 45 2.20 -5.17 11.05
CA LEU A 45 2.54 -6.57 10.74
C LEU A 45 3.62 -7.14 11.68
N ARG A 46 4.17 -6.33 12.59
CA ARG A 46 5.09 -6.81 13.61
C ARG A 46 4.37 -7.60 14.70
N ASP A 47 3.10 -7.28 14.96
CA ASP A 47 2.28 -7.97 15.96
C ASP A 47 1.39 -9.06 15.36
N VAL A 48 1.13 -8.99 14.05
CA VAL A 48 0.43 -10.05 13.33
C VAL A 48 1.43 -11.12 12.91
N GLU A 49 1.50 -12.22 13.67
CA GLU A 49 2.09 -13.48 13.18
C GLU A 49 1.20 -14.07 12.08
N THR A 50 1.09 -13.39 10.92
CA THR A 50 0.44 -14.00 9.77
C THR A 50 1.33 -15.17 9.34
N ALA A 51 0.80 -16.38 9.28
CA ALA A 51 1.51 -17.50 8.69
C ALA A 51 1.84 -17.24 7.19
N VAL A 52 1.20 -16.23 6.60
CA VAL A 52 1.19 -15.89 5.17
C VAL A 52 2.33 -14.93 4.79
N ILE A 53 2.64 -13.94 5.64
CA ILE A 53 3.71 -12.96 5.42
C ILE A 53 4.69 -13.08 6.59
N GLY A 54 5.92 -13.50 6.29
CA GLY A 54 7.01 -13.46 7.26
C GLY A 54 7.36 -12.02 7.68
N THR A 55 8.56 -11.79 8.21
CA THR A 55 8.99 -10.43 8.53
C THR A 55 9.11 -9.57 7.26
N ILE A 56 8.29 -8.54 7.14
CA ILE A 56 8.38 -7.52 6.08
C ILE A 56 9.44 -6.47 6.41
N THR A 57 10.24 -6.05 5.42
CA THR A 57 11.28 -5.03 5.60
C THR A 57 10.98 -3.71 4.88
N GLU A 58 11.70 -2.65 5.22
CA GLU A 58 11.66 -1.35 4.49
C GLU A 58 11.95 -1.50 2.99
N ALA A 59 12.73 -2.51 2.60
CA ALA A 59 13.09 -2.77 1.22
C ALA A 59 12.00 -3.52 0.46
N ASP A 60 11.30 -4.45 1.13
CA ASP A 60 10.18 -5.18 0.55
C ASP A 60 9.02 -4.22 0.23
N VAL A 61 8.68 -3.33 1.18
CA VAL A 61 7.63 -2.32 0.95
C VAL A 61 7.99 -1.41 -0.23
N MET A 62 9.24 -0.95 -0.33
CA MET A 62 9.66 -0.11 -1.46
C MET A 62 9.59 -0.86 -2.79
N ARG A 63 10.00 -2.14 -2.83
CA ARG A 63 9.88 -2.95 -4.03
C ARG A 63 8.43 -3.10 -4.45
N SER A 64 7.55 -3.48 -3.53
CA SER A 64 6.13 -3.63 -3.79
C SER A 64 5.49 -2.34 -4.29
N LEU A 65 5.83 -1.17 -3.73
CA LEU A 65 5.31 0.11 -4.23
C LEU A 65 5.68 0.37 -5.70
N TYR A 66 6.89 0.02 -6.13
CA TYR A 66 7.28 0.15 -7.53
C TYR A 66 6.57 -0.88 -8.42
N GLU A 67 6.41 -2.12 -7.95
CA GLU A 67 5.71 -3.18 -8.70
C GLU A 67 4.22 -2.88 -8.85
N LEU A 68 3.59 -2.32 -7.82
CA LEU A 68 2.20 -1.88 -7.84
C LEU A 68 1.98 -0.67 -8.77
N GLU A 69 2.96 0.23 -8.87
CA GLU A 69 2.92 1.37 -9.80
C GLU A 69 3.09 0.90 -11.25
N ASP A 70 4.06 0.02 -11.52
CA ASP A 70 4.26 -0.61 -12.84
C ASP A 70 3.03 -1.42 -13.29
N ALA A 71 2.28 -1.98 -12.34
CA ALA A 71 1.03 -2.70 -12.58
C ALA A 71 -0.22 -1.80 -12.73
N ASP A 72 -0.07 -0.47 -12.69
CA ASP A 72 -1.17 0.52 -12.70
C ASP A 72 -2.18 0.35 -11.54
N LEU A 73 -1.76 -0.21 -10.40
CA LEU A 73 -2.62 -0.41 -9.22
C LEU A 73 -2.56 0.77 -8.25
N VAL A 74 -1.42 1.45 -8.23
CA VAL A 74 -1.22 2.75 -7.58
C VAL A 74 -0.64 3.73 -8.57
N SER A 75 -0.81 5.02 -8.31
CA SER A 75 -0.20 6.09 -9.09
C SER A 75 0.76 6.87 -8.20
N GLU A 76 2.01 6.99 -8.64
CA GLU A 76 2.96 7.89 -8.01
C GLU A 76 2.55 9.35 -8.27
N VAL A 77 2.25 10.06 -7.19
CA VAL A 77 2.00 11.49 -7.17
C VAL A 77 3.25 12.19 -6.67
N SER A 78 3.91 12.94 -7.55
CA SER A 78 4.95 13.87 -7.14
C SER A 78 4.33 14.96 -6.27
N PRO A 79 4.92 15.28 -5.10
CA PRO A 79 4.44 16.40 -4.30
C PRO A 79 4.48 17.68 -5.15
N ASP A 80 3.44 18.50 -5.03
CA ASP A 80 3.39 19.80 -5.69
C ASP A 80 4.69 20.58 -5.35
N PRO A 81 5.41 21.13 -6.34
CA PRO A 81 6.67 21.81 -6.09
C PRO A 81 6.52 23.06 -5.18
N ASP A 82 5.30 23.59 -5.04
CA ASP A 82 4.96 24.68 -4.12
C ASP A 82 4.51 24.19 -2.73
N ALA A 83 4.15 22.91 -2.58
CA ALA A 83 3.93 22.26 -1.29
C ALA A 83 5.28 21.99 -0.60
N ARG A 84 5.87 23.07 -0.07
CA ARG A 84 7.14 23.08 0.67
C ARG A 84 7.09 22.12 1.86
N SER A 85 7.62 20.91 1.67
CA SER A 85 8.04 20.06 2.76
C SER A 85 9.34 20.63 3.37
N PRO A 86 9.38 20.97 4.68
CA PRO A 86 10.55 21.60 5.31
C PRO A 86 11.82 20.74 5.37
N THR A 87 11.71 19.43 5.10
CA THR A 87 12.78 18.45 5.32
C THR A 87 13.46 17.95 4.03
N GLY A 88 13.12 18.50 2.86
CA GLY A 88 13.96 18.38 1.66
C GLY A 88 14.16 16.96 1.14
N LYS A 89 13.19 16.06 1.30
CA LYS A 89 13.15 14.79 0.54
C LYS A 89 11.73 14.54 0.05
N GLY A 90 11.45 14.99 -1.17
CA GLY A 90 10.24 14.66 -1.92
C GLY A 90 10.17 13.18 -2.27
N ARG A 91 9.94 12.34 -1.26
CA ARG A 91 9.58 10.94 -1.49
C ARG A 91 8.20 10.90 -2.14
N PRO A 92 7.96 9.97 -3.07
CA PRO A 92 6.69 9.89 -3.76
C PRO A 92 5.54 9.63 -2.77
N SER A 93 4.40 10.21 -3.12
CA SER A 93 3.12 9.82 -2.54
C SER A 93 2.42 8.88 -3.52
N TYR A 94 1.57 7.98 -3.02
CA TYR A 94 0.86 7.01 -3.83
C TYR A 94 -0.65 7.19 -3.65
N ALA A 95 -1.38 7.24 -4.76
CA ALA A 95 -2.83 7.21 -4.77
C ALA A 95 -3.32 5.85 -5.28
N LEU A 96 -4.41 5.34 -4.71
CA LEU A 96 -5.05 4.12 -5.19
C LEU A 96 -5.69 4.37 -6.56
N VAL A 97 -5.41 3.52 -7.54
CA VAL A 97 -6.01 3.60 -8.89
C VAL A 97 -7.20 2.64 -9.01
N VAL A 98 -7.13 1.50 -8.31
CA VAL A 98 -8.18 0.48 -8.32
C VAL A 98 -9.33 0.84 -7.39
N ASP A 99 -10.46 0.19 -7.64
CA ASP A 99 -11.62 0.27 -6.76
C ASP A 99 -11.33 -0.41 -5.41
N PRO A 100 -11.58 0.25 -4.27
CA PRO A 100 -11.32 -0.32 -2.95
C PRO A 100 -12.14 -1.58 -2.66
N ASP A 101 -13.38 -1.69 -3.16
CA ASP A 101 -14.20 -2.87 -2.93
C ASP A 101 -13.66 -4.06 -3.76
N ALA A 102 -13.26 -3.83 -5.01
CA ALA A 102 -12.59 -4.84 -5.83
C ALA A 102 -11.25 -5.32 -5.22
N LEU A 103 -10.49 -4.41 -4.60
CA LEU A 103 -9.28 -4.76 -3.86
C LEU A 103 -9.58 -5.71 -2.70
N LEU A 104 -10.63 -5.41 -1.93
CA LEU A 104 -11.01 -6.22 -0.76
C LEU A 104 -11.52 -7.61 -1.16
N ASP A 105 -12.26 -7.73 -2.26
CA ASP A 105 -12.75 -9.01 -2.78
C ASP A 105 -11.62 -9.89 -3.35
N ALA A 106 -10.55 -9.28 -3.88
CA ALA A 106 -9.45 -10.01 -4.52
C ALA A 106 -8.30 -10.40 -3.58
N CYS A 107 -8.18 -9.75 -2.41
CA CYS A 107 -7.14 -10.02 -1.44
C CYS A 107 -7.50 -11.17 -0.47
N ASP A 108 -6.48 -11.80 0.10
CA ASP A 108 -6.65 -12.83 1.12
C ASP A 108 -7.32 -12.26 2.38
N ASP A 109 -8.35 -12.95 2.89
CA ASP A 109 -9.14 -12.50 4.05
C ASP A 109 -8.27 -12.24 5.29
N ASP A 110 -7.23 -13.07 5.53
CA ASP A 110 -6.33 -12.90 6.68
C ASP A 110 -5.52 -11.59 6.56
N LEU A 111 -5.18 -11.17 5.33
CA LEU A 111 -4.48 -9.92 5.07
C LEU A 111 -5.41 -8.71 5.17
N VAL A 112 -6.65 -8.87 4.73
CA VAL A 112 -7.70 -7.85 4.86
C VAL A 112 -8.02 -7.60 6.34
N ASP A 113 -8.07 -8.65 7.17
CA ASP A 113 -8.31 -8.51 8.61
C ASP A 113 -7.13 -7.84 9.31
N ALA A 114 -5.89 -8.20 8.95
CA ALA A 114 -4.66 -7.64 9.52
C ALA A 114 -4.52 -6.11 9.34
N ILE A 115 -5.15 -5.51 8.32
CA ILE A 115 -5.15 -4.05 8.14
C ILE A 115 -6.38 -3.36 8.75
N ARG A 116 -7.42 -4.12 9.12
CA ARG A 116 -8.71 -3.61 9.59
C ARG A 116 -8.85 -3.56 11.11
N GLU A 117 -8.01 -4.27 11.87
CA GLU A 117 -8.03 -4.19 13.32
C GLU A 117 -7.53 -2.81 13.80
N ASP A 118 -8.49 -1.99 14.27
CA ASP A 118 -8.34 -0.79 15.10
C ASP A 118 -9.00 -1.05 16.47
#